data_AF-A0A9P5R8F9-F1
#
_entry.id   AF-A0A9P5R8F9-F1
#
_cell.length_a   1.000
_cell.length_b   1.000
_cell.length_c   1.000
_cell.angle_alpha   90.00
_cell.angle_beta   90.00
_cell.angle_gamma   90.00
#
_symmetry.space_group_name_H-M   'P 1'
#
loop_
_entity.id
_entity.type
_entity.pdbx_description
1 polymer ?
#
loop_
_entity_poly.entity_id
_entity_poly.type
_entity_poly.pdbx_seq_one_letter_code
_entity_poly.pdbx_strand_id
1 'polypeptide(L)'
;MSTSDAPSCPSFHNVLELVTLLGPFLSPPDLLSSVQVCRLWHTALMCYFWLTIDDSTYFWPRILKNYNSDEAAGGKDENWILGIFAKHGSFIRHLSMQWKVTIKAVFMDGACTNLLSLRTLNLEKDIAAKDNSELAAVKAAERSYAAFAEDANGLLRSLTDILIESDVNPSSYQERTSRDQQRCVLGRIARLNRLRALGVGLEDRVVAFIGPGATIQQEDSRTSTHDTLELNLGAGLGLWSALTRLEAFGFEGLNNSIGERELAWIDSNWPKLTVMHGLQDETIKKSTPDERRVRLRKAMVAIRPEIQHLAAPRTIV
;
A
#
# COMPACT_ATOMS: atom_id res chain seq x y z
N MET A 1 46.67 22.81 50.33
CA MET A 1 45.73 23.12 49.24
C MET A 1 45.33 21.81 48.61
N SER A 2 44.20 21.23 49.03
CA SER A 2 43.72 19.95 48.50
C SER A 2 43.01 20.19 47.17
N THR A 3 43.53 19.60 46.11
CA THR A 3 42.87 19.51 44.81
C THR A 3 41.61 18.66 44.99
N SER A 4 40.46 19.33 45.04
CA SER A 4 39.13 18.72 45.04
C SER A 4 38.96 17.92 43.76
N ASP A 5 38.95 16.59 43.86
CA ASP A 5 38.59 15.69 42.76
C ASP A 5 37.15 16.01 42.31
N ALA A 6 37.03 16.62 41.13
CA ALA A 6 35.73 16.85 40.52
C ALA A 6 35.10 15.49 40.18
N PRO A 7 33.83 15.24 40.58
CA PRO A 7 33.17 13.98 40.28
C PRO A 7 33.15 13.76 38.77
N SER A 8 33.65 12.62 38.33
CA SER A 8 33.66 12.23 36.93
C SER A 8 32.21 12.21 36.42
N CYS A 9 31.95 13.01 35.38
CA CYS A 9 30.64 13.06 34.75
C CYS A 9 30.31 11.65 34.23
N PRO A 10 29.14 11.06 34.57
CA PRO A 10 28.78 9.73 34.10
C PRO A 10 28.83 9.68 32.57
N SER A 11 29.43 8.61 32.03
CA SER A 11 29.65 8.48 30.60
C SER A 11 28.32 8.44 29.84
N PHE A 12 28.14 9.37 28.89
CA PHE A 12 26.96 9.48 28.02
C PHE A 12 26.66 8.22 27.18
N HIS A 13 27.56 7.24 27.17
CA HIS A 13 27.42 6.00 26.39
C HIS A 13 26.28 5.13 26.92
N ASN A 14 26.06 5.10 28.24
CA ASN A 14 24.98 4.31 28.84
C ASN A 14 23.59 4.84 28.45
N VAL A 15 23.46 6.15 28.21
CA VAL A 15 22.18 6.75 27.83
C VAL A 15 21.77 6.35 26.41
N LEU A 16 22.73 6.26 25.47
CA LEU A 16 22.43 5.88 24.09
C LEU A 16 21.92 4.43 23.99
N GLU A 17 22.57 3.51 24.71
CA GLU A 17 22.16 2.11 24.76
C GLU A 17 20.74 1.96 25.34
N LEU A 18 20.48 2.63 26.47
CA LEU A 18 19.14 2.62 27.09
C LEU A 18 18.07 3.20 26.15
N VAL A 19 18.34 4.33 25.49
CA VAL A 19 17.39 4.92 24.53
C VAL A 19 17.14 3.99 23.34
N THR A 20 18.18 3.31 22.84
CA THR A 20 18.05 2.35 21.73
C THR A 20 17.18 1.15 22.14
N LEU A 21 17.31 0.67 23.37
CA LEU A 21 16.48 -0.41 23.92
C LEU A 21 15.01 -0.02 24.08
N LEU A 22 14.70 1.26 24.30
CA LEU A 22 13.32 1.75 24.41
C LEU A 22 12.60 1.82 23.06
N GLY A 23 13.32 2.03 21.96
CA GLY A 23 12.76 2.27 20.62
C GLY A 23 11.63 1.31 20.21
N PRO A 24 11.81 -0.02 20.31
CA PRO A 24 10.78 -1.00 19.93
C PRO A 24 9.48 -0.94 20.74
N PHE A 25 9.48 -0.30 21.91
CA PHE A 25 8.33 -0.26 22.83
C PHE A 25 7.53 1.04 22.73
N LEU A 26 7.99 2.02 21.96
CA LEU A 26 7.35 3.32 21.80
C LEU A 26 6.38 3.30 20.60
N SER A 27 5.22 3.94 20.74
CA SER A 27 4.31 4.14 19.62
C SER A 27 4.87 5.15 18.62
N PRO A 28 4.42 5.20 17.34
CA PRO A 28 4.91 6.18 16.38
C PRO A 28 4.76 7.65 16.83
N PRO A 29 3.64 8.09 17.45
CA PRO A 29 3.58 9.43 18.05
C PRO A 29 4.60 9.67 19.18
N ASP A 30 4.87 8.67 20.01
CA ASP A 30 5.85 8.77 21.10
C ASP A 30 7.29 8.81 20.55
N LEU A 31 7.58 7.99 19.53
CA LEU A 31 8.84 8.00 18.79
C LEU A 31 9.07 9.37 18.14
N LEU A 32 8.06 9.93 17.48
CA LEU A 32 8.12 11.28 16.90
C LEU A 32 8.47 12.33 17.96
N SER A 33 7.76 12.30 19.08
CA SER A 33 8.01 13.24 20.18
C SER A 33 9.42 13.07 20.75
N SER A 34 9.87 11.82 20.87
CA SER A 34 11.19 11.44 21.38
C SER A 34 12.34 11.89 20.47
N VAL A 35 12.21 11.72 19.13
CA VAL A 35 13.24 12.19 18.19
C VAL A 35 13.37 13.72 18.14
N GLN A 36 12.36 14.45 18.62
CA GLN A 36 12.38 15.91 18.68
C GLN A 36 13.03 16.47 19.97
N VAL A 37 13.29 15.63 20.98
CA VAL A 37 13.86 16.08 22.27
C VAL A 37 15.28 16.61 22.12
N CYS A 38 16.18 15.83 21.49
CA CYS A 38 17.57 16.23 21.27
C CYS A 38 18.23 15.41 20.15
N ARG A 39 19.43 15.83 19.69
CA ARG A 39 20.19 15.16 18.62
C ARG A 39 20.56 13.71 18.94
N LEU A 40 20.84 13.39 20.21
CA LEU A 40 21.19 12.04 20.63
C LEU A 40 20.00 11.10 20.44
N TRP A 41 18.83 11.50 20.92
CA TRP A 41 17.58 10.74 20.79
C TRP A 41 17.14 10.64 19.34
N HIS A 42 17.26 11.73 18.58
CA HIS A 42 17.03 11.72 17.14
C HIS A 42 17.87 10.63 16.46
N THR A 43 19.19 10.60 16.69
CA THR A 43 20.09 9.64 16.06
C THR A 43 19.76 8.20 16.47
N ALA A 44 19.44 7.97 17.74
CA ALA A 44 19.12 6.65 18.28
C ALA A 44 17.77 6.10 17.78
N LEU A 45 16.75 6.95 17.72
CA LEU A 45 15.36 6.53 17.54
C LEU A 45 14.83 6.72 16.11
N MET A 46 15.53 7.45 15.24
CA MET A 46 15.06 7.71 13.88
C MET A 46 14.84 6.42 13.08
N CYS A 47 15.71 5.42 13.24
CA CYS A 47 15.54 4.13 12.56
C CYS A 47 14.31 3.37 13.05
N TYR A 48 13.95 3.47 14.34
CA TYR A 48 12.75 2.86 14.92
C TYR A 48 11.48 3.60 14.49
N PHE A 49 11.51 4.93 14.45
CA PHE A 49 10.40 5.75 13.98
C PHE A 49 9.98 5.39 12.55
N TRP A 50 10.96 5.18 11.67
CA TRP A 50 10.71 4.82 10.27
C TRP A 50 10.65 3.31 10.02
N LEU A 51 10.84 2.46 11.04
CA LEU A 51 10.95 1.01 10.86
C LEU A 51 9.66 0.42 10.26
N THR A 52 8.53 0.86 10.80
CA THR A 52 7.19 0.39 10.43
C THR A 52 6.30 1.60 10.18
N ILE A 53 5.79 1.70 8.95
CA ILE A 53 4.75 2.67 8.60
C ILE A 53 3.48 1.88 8.33
N ASP A 54 2.47 2.11 9.15
CA ASP A 54 1.14 1.56 8.96
C ASP A 54 0.08 2.67 8.92
N ASP A 55 -0.38 2.99 7.71
CA ASP A 55 -1.42 3.97 7.45
C ASP A 55 -2.81 3.51 7.90
N SER A 56 -3.01 2.21 8.16
CA SER A 56 -4.30 1.70 8.64
C SER A 56 -4.51 1.95 10.14
N THR A 57 -3.43 1.87 10.91
CA THR A 57 -3.46 2.05 12.37
C THR A 57 -3.27 3.52 12.76
N TYR A 58 -2.37 4.21 12.06
CA TYR A 58 -1.99 5.58 12.37
C TYR A 58 -2.26 6.49 11.18
N PHE A 59 -2.87 7.65 11.45
CA PHE A 59 -3.03 8.68 10.43
C PHE A 59 -1.69 9.42 10.23
N TRP A 60 -0.76 8.80 9.51
CA TRP A 60 0.58 9.34 9.22
C TRP A 60 0.57 10.76 8.67
N PRO A 61 -0.37 11.20 7.81
CA PRO A 61 -0.44 12.61 7.42
C PRO A 61 -0.54 13.56 8.62
N ARG A 62 -1.25 13.18 9.69
CA ARG A 62 -1.34 13.98 10.92
C ARG A 62 -0.11 13.85 11.81
N ILE A 63 0.51 12.67 11.90
CA ILE A 63 1.77 12.49 12.62
C ILE A 63 2.86 13.35 11.96
N LEU A 64 3.01 13.21 10.65
CA LEU A 64 3.97 13.95 9.84
C LEU A 64 3.67 15.45 9.81
N LYS A 65 2.41 15.88 9.96
CA LYS A 65 2.07 17.31 10.16
C LYS A 65 2.71 17.95 11.38
N ASN A 66 3.06 17.17 12.41
CA ASN A 66 3.76 17.67 13.59
C ASN A 66 5.29 17.52 13.49
N TYR A 67 5.80 16.91 12.41
CA TYR A 67 7.24 16.84 12.15
C TYR A 67 7.76 18.23 11.75
N ASN A 68 8.48 18.89 12.65
CA ASN A 68 9.12 20.17 12.38
C ASN A 68 10.43 19.92 11.62
N SER A 69 10.44 20.25 10.33
CA SER A 69 11.66 20.37 9.52
C SER A 69 11.75 21.79 8.99
N ASP A 70 12.95 22.36 8.94
CA ASP A 70 13.20 23.70 8.38
C ASP A 70 12.70 23.84 6.91
N GLU A 71 12.59 22.71 6.21
CA GLU A 71 12.09 22.59 4.83
C GLU A 71 10.55 22.69 4.70
N ALA A 72 9.79 22.77 5.79
CA ALA A 72 8.32 22.70 5.77
C ALA A 72 7.61 24.05 5.48
N ALA A 73 8.35 25.11 5.16
CA ALA A 73 7.79 26.45 4.95
C ALA A 73 6.79 26.54 3.77
N GLY A 74 6.80 25.56 2.85
CA GLY A 74 5.93 25.50 1.66
C GLY A 74 4.65 24.66 1.77
N GLY A 75 4.33 24.15 2.96
CA GLY A 75 3.26 23.16 3.14
C GLY A 75 3.74 21.72 2.93
N LYS A 76 3.01 20.77 3.51
CA LYS A 76 3.36 19.34 3.49
C LYS A 76 2.65 18.67 2.32
N ASP A 77 3.09 19.03 1.12
CA ASP A 77 2.55 18.57 -0.16
C ASP A 77 3.06 17.17 -0.56
N GLU A 78 2.68 16.70 -1.75
CA GLU A 78 3.14 15.41 -2.30
C GLU A 78 4.67 15.34 -2.35
N ASN A 79 5.33 16.41 -2.81
CA ASN A 79 6.78 16.46 -2.98
C ASN A 79 7.51 16.37 -1.64
N TRP A 80 6.98 17.01 -0.60
CA TRP A 80 7.52 16.91 0.75
C TRP A 80 7.53 15.46 1.25
N ILE A 81 6.45 14.70 1.02
CA ILE A 81 6.36 13.29 1.41
C ILE A 81 7.36 12.44 0.61
N LEU A 82 7.45 12.67 -0.71
CA LEU A 82 8.45 12.00 -1.55
C LEU A 82 9.88 12.27 -1.06
N GLY A 83 10.19 13.52 -0.67
CA GLY A 83 11.48 13.90 -0.10
C GLY A 83 11.77 13.20 1.23
N ILE A 84 10.78 13.08 2.10
CA ILE A 84 10.89 12.33 3.37
C ILE A 84 11.20 10.85 3.11
N PHE A 85 10.52 10.21 2.16
CA PHE A 85 10.78 8.82 1.78
C PHE A 85 12.12 8.64 1.08
N ALA A 86 12.58 9.60 0.27
CA ALA A 86 13.92 9.58 -0.29
C ALA A 86 14.99 9.65 0.82
N LYS A 87 14.76 10.47 1.84
CA LYS A 87 15.70 10.68 2.96
C LYS A 87 15.73 9.52 3.96
N HIS A 88 14.57 8.94 4.27
CA HIS A 88 14.42 7.97 5.36
C HIS A 88 13.98 6.57 4.91
N GLY A 89 13.66 6.39 3.63
CA GLY A 89 13.12 5.13 3.11
C GLY A 89 14.02 3.93 3.32
N SER A 90 15.34 4.11 3.41
CA SER A 90 16.29 3.04 3.72
C SER A 90 16.09 2.41 5.12
N PHE A 91 15.38 3.08 6.03
CA PHE A 91 15.04 2.56 7.36
C PHE A 91 13.73 1.77 7.38
N ILE A 92 12.86 1.97 6.40
CA ILE A 92 11.57 1.30 6.32
C ILE A 92 11.78 -0.19 6.06
N ARG A 93 11.18 -1.03 6.91
CA ARG A 93 11.18 -2.50 6.81
C ARG A 93 9.78 -3.05 6.62
N HIS A 94 8.79 -2.44 7.26
CA HIS A 94 7.41 -2.88 7.19
C HIS A 94 6.54 -1.70 6.76
N LEU A 95 5.75 -1.92 5.72
CA LEU A 95 4.98 -0.85 5.13
C LEU A 95 3.58 -1.33 4.77
N SER A 96 2.59 -0.74 5.41
CA SER A 96 1.17 -0.95 5.18
C SER A 96 0.56 0.38 4.77
N MET A 97 0.13 0.49 3.53
CA MET A 97 -0.27 1.77 2.94
C MET A 97 -1.68 1.72 2.40
N GLN A 98 -2.42 2.80 2.69
CA GLN A 98 -3.68 3.12 2.04
C GLN A 98 -3.54 4.31 1.08
N TRP A 99 -2.50 5.13 1.26
CA TRP A 99 -2.40 6.42 0.61
C TRP A 99 -1.57 6.41 -0.69
N LYS A 100 -2.12 7.00 -1.76
CA LYS A 100 -1.49 7.06 -3.10
C LYS A 100 -0.09 7.64 -3.14
N VAL A 101 0.18 8.73 -2.40
CA VAL A 101 1.52 9.35 -2.40
C VAL A 101 2.56 8.42 -1.77
N THR A 102 2.20 7.69 -0.71
CA THR A 102 3.10 6.73 -0.08
C THR A 102 3.45 5.61 -1.05
N ILE A 103 2.47 5.14 -1.85
CA ILE A 103 2.72 4.17 -2.94
C ILE A 103 3.73 4.70 -3.95
N LYS A 104 3.55 5.94 -4.42
CA LYS A 104 4.51 6.56 -5.35
C LYS A 104 5.90 6.63 -4.72
N ALA A 105 5.99 7.01 -3.45
CA ALA A 105 7.22 7.18 -2.71
C ALA A 105 8.04 5.89 -2.60
N VAL A 106 7.38 4.76 -2.31
CA VAL A 106 8.02 3.43 -2.23
C VAL A 106 8.66 3.01 -3.54
N PHE A 107 8.04 3.41 -4.64
CA PHE A 107 8.48 3.05 -5.97
C PHE A 107 9.41 4.08 -6.62
N MET A 108 9.83 5.10 -5.87
CA MET A 108 10.94 5.96 -6.29
C MET A 108 12.24 5.16 -6.29
N ASP A 109 13.08 5.38 -7.30
CA ASP A 109 14.37 4.72 -7.37
C ASP A 109 15.23 5.07 -6.13
N GLY A 110 15.73 4.04 -5.45
CA GLY A 110 16.53 4.19 -4.24
C GLY A 110 15.75 4.36 -2.93
N ALA A 111 14.43 4.54 -2.98
CA ALA A 111 13.59 4.53 -1.78
C ALA A 111 13.31 3.08 -1.32
N CYS A 112 13.08 2.90 -0.01
CA CYS A 112 12.62 1.63 0.58
C CYS A 112 13.44 0.38 0.20
N THR A 113 14.74 0.50 -0.06
CA THR A 113 15.61 -0.59 -0.57
C THR A 113 15.75 -1.79 0.38
N ASN A 114 15.36 -1.62 1.63
CA ASN A 114 15.44 -2.63 2.67
C ASN A 114 14.06 -3.17 3.10
N LEU A 115 13.01 -2.94 2.30
CA LEU A 115 11.66 -3.36 2.64
C LEU A 115 11.56 -4.88 2.76
N LEU A 116 10.99 -5.35 3.88
CA LEU A 116 10.80 -6.76 4.23
C LEU A 116 9.33 -7.18 4.13
N SER A 117 8.41 -6.27 4.42
CA SER A 117 6.97 -6.48 4.31
C SER A 117 6.30 -5.31 3.61
N LEU A 118 5.49 -5.59 2.60
CA LEU A 118 4.66 -4.62 1.89
C LEU A 118 3.21 -5.10 1.87
N ARG A 119 2.32 -4.24 2.38
CA ARG A 119 0.88 -4.41 2.33
C ARG A 119 0.26 -3.17 1.69
N THR A 120 -0.56 -3.38 0.67
CA THR A 120 -1.34 -2.30 0.05
C THR A 120 -2.81 -2.55 0.34
N LEU A 121 -3.47 -1.58 0.97
CA LEU A 121 -4.87 -1.64 1.34
C LEU A 121 -5.65 -0.57 0.57
N ASN A 122 -6.91 -0.85 0.21
CA ASN A 122 -7.90 0.15 -0.22
C ASN A 122 -7.50 1.13 -1.35
N LEU A 123 -6.76 0.67 -2.37
CA LEU A 123 -6.31 1.52 -3.49
C LEU A 123 -7.46 2.27 -4.20
N GLU A 124 -8.66 1.72 -4.19
CA GLU A 124 -9.84 2.24 -4.89
C GLU A 124 -10.51 3.43 -4.18
N LYS A 125 -10.52 3.47 -2.84
CA LYS A 125 -11.20 4.54 -2.09
C LYS A 125 -10.59 5.91 -2.34
N ASP A 126 -9.27 5.96 -2.53
CA ASP A 126 -8.53 7.17 -2.88
C ASP A 126 -8.71 7.58 -4.35
N ILE A 127 -9.10 6.66 -5.25
CA ILE A 127 -9.49 6.97 -6.63
C ILE A 127 -10.85 7.65 -6.61
N ALA A 128 -11.85 7.00 -6.01
CA ALA A 128 -13.19 7.58 -5.96
C ALA A 128 -13.24 8.95 -5.26
N ALA A 129 -12.55 9.16 -4.14
CA ALA A 129 -12.61 10.45 -3.42
C ALA A 129 -11.91 11.60 -4.16
N LYS A 130 -10.73 11.33 -4.76
CA LYS A 130 -9.99 12.32 -5.54
C LYS A 130 -10.66 12.57 -6.88
N ASP A 131 -11.09 11.53 -7.58
CA ASP A 131 -11.80 11.66 -8.84
C ASP A 131 -13.14 12.36 -8.63
N ASN A 132 -13.82 12.14 -7.50
CA ASN A 132 -15.03 12.92 -7.17
C ASN A 132 -14.73 14.38 -6.86
N SER A 133 -13.60 14.71 -6.23
CA SER A 133 -13.23 16.11 -5.95
C SER A 133 -12.69 16.82 -7.20
N GLU A 134 -11.91 16.14 -8.04
CA GLU A 134 -11.44 16.62 -9.34
C GLU A 134 -12.60 16.72 -10.33
N LEU A 135 -13.52 15.76 -10.38
CA LEU A 135 -14.75 15.83 -11.17
C LEU A 135 -15.66 16.95 -10.65
N ALA A 136 -15.73 17.19 -9.34
CA ALA A 136 -16.45 18.33 -8.79
C ALA A 136 -15.79 19.66 -9.17
N ALA A 137 -14.45 19.74 -9.15
CA ALA A 137 -13.69 20.91 -9.57
C ALA A 137 -13.80 21.16 -11.08
N VAL A 138 -13.74 20.11 -11.90
CA VAL A 138 -13.96 20.18 -13.35
C VAL A 138 -15.40 20.58 -13.64
N LYS A 139 -16.41 20.01 -12.98
CA LYS A 139 -17.81 20.44 -13.13
C LYS A 139 -18.03 21.89 -12.68
N ALA A 140 -17.32 22.35 -11.64
CA ALA A 140 -17.36 23.75 -11.21
C ALA A 140 -16.68 24.68 -12.24
N ALA A 141 -15.56 24.24 -12.82
CA ALA A 141 -14.88 24.94 -13.90
C ALA A 141 -15.70 24.94 -15.19
N GLU A 142 -16.34 23.83 -15.57
CA GLU A 142 -17.25 23.70 -16.70
C GLU A 142 -18.50 24.57 -16.53
N ARG A 143 -19.05 24.72 -15.31
CA ARG A 143 -20.12 25.70 -15.07
C ARG A 143 -19.64 27.14 -15.25
N SER A 144 -18.38 27.41 -14.90
CA SER A 144 -17.73 28.71 -15.12
C SER A 144 -17.40 28.94 -16.61
N TYR A 145 -17.09 27.86 -17.34
CA TYR A 145 -16.79 27.88 -18.77
C TYR A 145 -18.05 27.89 -19.64
N ALA A 146 -19.14 27.23 -19.23
CA ALA A 146 -20.43 27.24 -19.90
C ALA A 146 -21.06 28.64 -19.87
N ALA A 147 -20.83 29.41 -18.79
CA ALA A 147 -21.15 30.83 -18.73
C ALA A 147 -20.32 31.69 -19.70
N PHE A 148 -19.18 31.17 -20.20
CA PHE A 148 -18.31 31.83 -21.18
C PHE A 148 -18.50 31.28 -22.61
N ALA A 149 -19.02 30.05 -22.76
CA ALA A 149 -19.14 29.32 -24.02
C ALA A 149 -20.46 29.57 -24.77
N GLU A 150 -21.45 30.25 -24.18
CA GLU A 150 -22.63 30.74 -24.92
C GLU A 150 -22.25 31.69 -26.08
N ASP A 151 -21.04 32.28 -26.05
CA ASP A 151 -20.53 33.18 -27.09
C ASP A 151 -19.72 32.47 -28.20
N ALA A 152 -19.23 31.24 -27.97
CA ALA A 152 -18.31 30.53 -28.88
C ALA A 152 -18.92 29.29 -29.59
N ASN A 153 -20.13 28.86 -29.20
CA ASN A 153 -20.79 27.65 -29.70
C ASN A 153 -21.21 27.70 -31.18
N GLY A 154 -21.18 28.87 -31.82
CA GLY A 154 -21.44 29.00 -33.26
C GLY A 154 -20.32 28.44 -34.16
N LEU A 155 -19.08 28.39 -33.67
CA LEU A 155 -17.90 28.09 -34.49
C LEU A 155 -17.46 26.61 -34.37
N LEU A 156 -17.70 25.98 -33.23
CA LEU A 156 -17.33 24.58 -32.97
C LEU A 156 -18.22 23.54 -33.67
N ARG A 157 -19.51 23.86 -33.90
CA ARG A 157 -20.41 22.96 -34.66
C ARG A 157 -19.98 22.75 -36.11
N SER A 158 -19.20 23.67 -36.68
CA SER A 158 -18.68 23.55 -38.05
C SER A 158 -17.42 22.68 -38.17
N LEU A 159 -16.74 22.38 -37.07
CA LEU A 159 -15.47 21.63 -37.07
C LEU A 159 -15.62 20.17 -36.63
N THR A 160 -16.65 19.86 -35.84
CA THR A 160 -16.92 18.49 -35.37
C THR A 160 -17.38 17.55 -36.49
N ASP A 161 -17.99 18.10 -37.55
CA ASP A 161 -18.41 17.31 -38.73
C ASP A 161 -17.24 16.88 -39.63
N ILE A 162 -16.01 17.34 -39.37
CA ILE A 162 -14.81 17.06 -40.19
C ILE A 162 -13.92 15.96 -39.58
N LEU A 163 -14.13 15.55 -38.31
CA LEU A 163 -13.17 14.72 -37.57
C LEU A 163 -13.69 13.36 -37.08
N ILE A 164 -14.70 12.77 -37.74
CA ILE A 164 -15.14 11.39 -37.46
C ILE A 164 -14.89 10.49 -38.68
N GLU A 165 -13.61 10.17 -38.90
CA GLU A 165 -13.17 8.96 -39.63
C GLU A 165 -11.94 8.37 -38.92
N SER A 166 -12.15 7.79 -37.75
CA SER A 166 -11.24 6.74 -37.25
C SER A 166 -12.00 5.82 -36.31
N ASP A 167 -12.35 4.64 -36.82
CA ASP A 167 -12.90 3.49 -36.09
C ASP A 167 -11.83 2.90 -35.13
N VAL A 168 -11.47 3.64 -34.09
CA VAL A 168 -10.73 3.09 -32.96
C VAL A 168 -11.69 3.02 -31.78
N ASN A 169 -12.12 1.80 -31.46
CA ASN A 169 -12.99 1.54 -30.31
C ASN A 169 -12.29 2.01 -29.02
N PRO A 170 -12.82 3.04 -28.33
CA PRO A 170 -12.20 3.64 -27.14
C PRO A 170 -11.92 2.63 -26.01
N SER A 171 -12.71 1.55 -25.92
CA SER A 171 -12.53 0.51 -24.89
C SER A 171 -11.20 -0.22 -24.98
N SER A 172 -10.70 -0.44 -26.20
CA SER A 172 -9.44 -1.16 -26.43
C SER A 172 -8.20 -0.37 -26.01
N TYR A 173 -8.29 0.97 -26.00
CA TYR A 173 -7.19 1.84 -25.59
C TYR A 173 -7.09 1.93 -24.05
N GLN A 174 -8.24 1.94 -23.38
CA GLN A 174 -8.32 1.95 -21.92
C GLN A 174 -7.75 0.66 -21.31
N GLU A 175 -8.04 -0.51 -21.91
CA GLU A 175 -7.50 -1.79 -21.47
C GLU A 175 -5.97 -1.89 -21.63
N ARG A 176 -5.42 -1.43 -22.75
CA ARG A 176 -3.95 -1.44 -22.98
C ARG A 176 -3.22 -0.56 -21.97
N THR A 177 -3.74 0.64 -21.75
CA THR A 177 -3.16 1.60 -20.80
C THR A 177 -3.19 1.04 -19.38
N SER A 178 -4.27 0.36 -18.99
CA SER A 178 -4.39 -0.30 -17.68
C SER A 178 -3.35 -1.42 -17.51
N ARG A 179 -3.17 -2.28 -18.52
CA ARG A 179 -2.17 -3.36 -18.47
C ARG A 179 -0.74 -2.85 -18.39
N ASP A 180 -0.38 -1.80 -19.11
CA ASP A 180 0.97 -1.23 -19.06
C ASP A 180 1.27 -0.59 -17.70
N GLN A 181 0.29 0.12 -17.12
CA GLN A 181 0.38 0.64 -15.75
C GLN A 181 0.54 -0.51 -14.75
N GLN A 182 -0.25 -1.56 -14.90
CA GLN A 182 -0.15 -2.74 -14.06
C GLN A 182 1.24 -3.38 -14.15
N ARG A 183 1.77 -3.61 -15.36
CA ARG A 183 3.13 -4.14 -15.55
C ARG A 183 4.19 -3.24 -14.93
N CYS A 184 4.01 -1.92 -14.97
CA CYS A 184 4.91 -0.98 -14.30
C CYS A 184 4.89 -1.18 -12.78
N VAL A 185 3.71 -1.28 -12.17
CA VAL A 185 3.57 -1.56 -10.72
C VAL A 185 4.18 -2.92 -10.36
N LEU A 186 3.85 -3.98 -11.11
CA LEU A 186 4.39 -5.32 -10.89
C LEU A 186 5.92 -5.34 -11.03
N GLY A 187 6.45 -4.67 -12.06
CA GLY A 187 7.90 -4.56 -12.31
C GLY A 187 8.64 -3.79 -11.22
N ARG A 188 7.98 -2.82 -10.57
CA ARG A 188 8.56 -2.12 -9.41
C ARG A 188 8.58 -3.01 -8.17
N ILE A 189 7.50 -3.75 -7.90
CA ILE A 189 7.47 -4.73 -6.80
C ILE A 189 8.55 -5.80 -6.99
N ALA A 190 8.78 -6.25 -8.23
CA ALA A 190 9.84 -7.22 -8.56
C ALA A 190 11.25 -6.78 -8.11
N ARG A 191 11.51 -5.48 -7.97
CA ARG A 191 12.81 -4.95 -7.53
C ARG A 191 13.03 -5.13 -6.02
N LEU A 192 11.98 -5.42 -5.25
CA LEU A 192 12.04 -5.65 -3.81
C LEU A 192 12.52 -7.08 -3.50
N ASN A 193 13.71 -7.45 -3.95
CA ASN A 193 14.27 -8.81 -3.84
C ASN A 193 14.53 -9.30 -2.40
N ARG A 194 14.37 -8.44 -1.39
CA ARG A 194 14.44 -8.76 0.04
C ARG A 194 13.08 -9.00 0.69
N LEU A 195 11.99 -8.84 -0.07
CA LEU A 195 10.65 -8.97 0.44
C LEU A 195 10.40 -10.41 0.94
N ARG A 196 9.94 -10.52 2.19
CA ARG A 196 9.58 -11.78 2.84
C ARG A 196 8.07 -11.94 2.94
N ALA A 197 7.33 -10.84 2.98
CA ALA A 197 5.87 -10.86 2.99
C ALA A 197 5.30 -9.86 1.98
N LEU A 198 4.39 -10.31 1.13
CA LEU A 198 3.67 -9.49 0.16
C LEU A 198 2.17 -9.71 0.31
N GLY A 199 1.44 -8.67 0.69
CA GLY A 199 -0.02 -8.68 0.74
C GLY A 199 -0.59 -7.67 -0.25
N VAL A 200 -1.34 -8.14 -1.23
CA VAL A 200 -2.00 -7.32 -2.24
C VAL A 200 -3.51 -7.47 -2.09
N GLY A 201 -4.26 -6.38 -1.90
CA GLY A 201 -5.72 -6.43 -1.88
C GLY A 201 -6.39 -5.91 -0.62
N LEU A 202 -7.72 -5.99 -0.63
CA LEU A 202 -8.60 -5.40 0.38
C LEU A 202 -8.73 -6.37 1.55
N GLU A 203 -8.09 -6.06 2.67
CA GLU A 203 -8.33 -6.77 3.93
C GLU A 203 -9.08 -5.97 4.99
N ASP A 204 -9.64 -4.82 4.61
CA ASP A 204 -10.56 -4.12 5.49
C ASP A 204 -11.98 -4.66 5.28
N ARG A 205 -12.20 -5.89 5.76
CA ARG A 205 -13.50 -6.16 6.38
C ARG A 205 -13.53 -5.37 7.68
N VAL A 206 -13.71 -4.05 7.56
CA VAL A 206 -14.26 -3.26 8.66
C VAL A 206 -15.66 -3.84 8.85
N VAL A 207 -15.77 -4.87 9.67
CA VAL A 207 -17.02 -5.22 10.30
C VAL A 207 -17.23 -4.05 11.24
N ALA A 208 -17.83 -2.97 10.73
CA ALA A 208 -18.30 -1.90 11.57
C ALA A 208 -19.18 -2.59 12.60
N PHE A 209 -18.73 -2.62 13.87
CA PHE A 209 -19.57 -2.98 14.99
C PHE A 209 -20.61 -1.87 15.12
N ILE A 210 -21.60 -1.88 14.22
CA ILE A 210 -22.82 -1.13 14.39
C ILE A 210 -23.50 -1.83 15.57
N GLY A 211 -23.81 -1.07 16.62
CA GLY A 211 -24.08 -1.57 17.96
C GLY A 211 -25.14 -2.67 18.09
N PRO A 212 -25.31 -3.22 19.31
CA PRO A 212 -26.23 -4.33 19.57
C PRO A 212 -27.64 -4.02 19.03
N GLY A 213 -28.06 -4.76 17.99
CA GLY A 213 -29.35 -4.59 17.32
C GLY A 213 -29.27 -4.18 15.84
N ALA A 214 -28.11 -3.76 15.33
CA ALA A 214 -27.96 -3.52 13.90
C ALA A 214 -27.90 -4.85 13.15
N THR A 215 -28.89 -5.10 12.29
CA THR A 215 -28.78 -6.16 11.29
C THR A 215 -27.64 -5.75 10.37
N ILE A 216 -26.55 -6.53 10.38
CA ILE A 216 -25.50 -6.40 9.37
C ILE A 216 -26.19 -6.71 8.05
N GLN A 217 -26.67 -5.67 7.36
CA GLN A 217 -26.89 -5.76 5.93
C GLN A 217 -25.50 -5.86 5.34
N GLN A 218 -25.01 -7.09 5.30
CA GLN A 218 -23.90 -7.48 4.46
C GLN A 218 -24.45 -7.29 3.05
N GLU A 219 -24.39 -6.06 2.54
CA GLU A 219 -24.63 -5.82 1.13
C GLU A 219 -23.77 -6.83 0.40
N ASP A 220 -24.40 -7.62 -0.47
CA ASP A 220 -23.78 -8.54 -1.42
C ASP A 220 -22.95 -7.75 -2.46
N SER A 221 -22.15 -6.78 -1.99
CA SER A 221 -21.08 -6.05 -2.65
C SER A 221 -19.88 -6.95 -2.97
N ARG A 222 -20.18 -8.22 -3.31
CA ARG A 222 -19.35 -9.07 -4.17
C ARG A 222 -19.37 -8.57 -5.62
N THR A 223 -19.94 -7.40 -5.91
CA THR A 223 -19.68 -6.68 -7.17
C THR A 223 -18.18 -6.64 -7.32
N SER A 224 -17.66 -7.45 -8.25
CA SER A 224 -16.23 -7.64 -8.41
C SER A 224 -15.60 -6.27 -8.55
N THR A 225 -14.65 -5.97 -7.69
CA THR A 225 -13.84 -4.77 -7.78
C THR A 225 -13.14 -4.81 -9.13
N HIS A 226 -13.73 -4.10 -10.10
CA HIS A 226 -13.40 -4.21 -11.53
C HIS A 226 -12.02 -3.60 -11.85
N ASP A 227 -11.35 -2.97 -10.88
CA ASP A 227 -10.07 -2.29 -11.04
C ASP A 227 -9.00 -2.81 -10.05
N THR A 228 -8.93 -4.14 -9.87
CA THR A 228 -7.90 -4.77 -9.05
C THR A 228 -6.72 -5.30 -9.87
N LEU A 229 -5.56 -5.43 -9.21
CA LEU A 229 -4.36 -6.03 -9.81
C LEU A 229 -4.63 -7.47 -10.28
N GLU A 230 -4.58 -7.70 -11.60
CA GLU A 230 -4.67 -9.05 -12.16
C GLU A 230 -3.42 -9.88 -11.84
N LEU A 231 -3.58 -10.93 -11.02
CA LEU A 231 -2.47 -11.81 -10.64
C LEU A 231 -2.39 -13.04 -11.55
N ASN A 232 -2.10 -12.83 -12.84
CA ASN A 232 -1.83 -13.91 -13.79
C ASN A 232 -0.52 -13.70 -14.56
N LEU A 233 0.00 -14.76 -15.19
CA LEU A 233 1.26 -14.68 -15.93
C LEU A 233 1.20 -13.74 -17.14
N GLY A 234 0.05 -13.63 -17.80
CA GLY A 234 -0.17 -12.71 -18.93
C GLY A 234 -0.10 -11.24 -18.51
N ALA A 235 -0.64 -10.92 -17.33
CA ALA A 235 -0.63 -9.59 -16.74
C ALA A 235 0.74 -9.16 -16.17
N GLY A 236 1.65 -10.12 -15.97
CA GLY A 236 3.03 -9.84 -15.57
C GLY A 236 3.43 -10.42 -14.21
N LEU A 237 2.65 -11.35 -13.63
CA LEU A 237 3.06 -12.07 -12.41
C LEU A 237 4.47 -12.67 -12.54
N GLY A 238 4.86 -13.09 -13.74
CA GLY A 238 6.19 -13.62 -14.04
C GLY A 238 7.36 -12.67 -13.72
N LEU A 239 7.10 -11.36 -13.67
CA LEU A 239 8.10 -10.36 -13.27
C LEU A 239 8.55 -10.56 -11.81
N TRP A 240 7.73 -11.18 -10.96
CA TRP A 240 8.03 -11.44 -9.55
C TRP A 240 8.89 -12.70 -9.31
N SER A 241 9.43 -13.32 -10.37
CA SER A 241 10.36 -14.45 -10.25
C SER A 241 11.61 -14.13 -9.40
N ALA A 242 12.01 -12.86 -9.33
CA ALA A 242 13.13 -12.42 -8.51
C ALA A 242 12.83 -12.41 -6.99
N LEU A 243 11.57 -12.55 -6.57
CA LEU A 243 11.16 -12.55 -5.15
C LEU A 243 11.40 -13.91 -4.49
N THR A 244 12.60 -14.47 -4.64
CA THR A 244 12.96 -15.82 -4.16
C THR A 244 13.00 -15.96 -2.64
N ARG A 245 12.91 -14.83 -1.91
CA ARG A 245 12.87 -14.75 -0.45
C ARG A 245 11.46 -14.62 0.12
N LEU A 246 10.44 -14.63 -0.73
CA LEU A 246 9.06 -14.49 -0.29
C LEU A 246 8.64 -15.72 0.53
N GLU A 247 8.21 -15.48 1.76
CA GLU A 247 7.76 -16.47 2.74
C GLU A 247 6.25 -16.44 2.93
N ALA A 248 5.63 -15.26 2.79
CA ALA A 248 4.19 -15.07 2.87
C ALA A 248 3.66 -14.30 1.65
N PHE A 249 2.61 -14.82 1.02
CA PHE A 249 1.92 -14.18 -0.09
C PHE A 249 0.42 -14.11 0.16
N GLY A 250 -0.18 -12.93 0.03
CA GLY A 250 -1.61 -12.73 0.20
C GLY A 250 -2.23 -11.95 -0.95
N PHE A 251 -3.39 -12.40 -1.41
CA PHE A 251 -4.16 -11.77 -2.49
C PHE A 251 -5.67 -11.71 -2.19
N GLU A 252 -6.02 -11.72 -0.91
CA GLU A 252 -7.41 -11.69 -0.46
C GLU A 252 -8.10 -10.37 -0.88
N GLY A 253 -9.38 -10.45 -1.24
CA GLY A 253 -10.17 -9.29 -1.67
C GLY A 253 -9.85 -8.77 -3.07
N LEU A 254 -8.94 -9.40 -3.82
CA LEU A 254 -8.72 -9.13 -5.24
C LEU A 254 -9.58 -10.04 -6.11
N ASN A 255 -10.06 -9.52 -7.23
CA ASN A 255 -10.50 -10.35 -8.35
C ASN A 255 -9.28 -10.97 -9.03
N ASN A 256 -8.65 -11.91 -8.35
CA ASN A 256 -7.43 -12.53 -8.83
C ASN A 256 -7.76 -13.52 -9.96
N SER A 257 -6.93 -13.51 -10.99
CA SER A 257 -6.97 -14.43 -12.12
C SER A 257 -5.99 -15.60 -11.94
N ILE A 258 -5.61 -15.91 -10.69
CA ILE A 258 -4.74 -17.05 -10.38
C ILE A 258 -5.47 -18.34 -10.78
N GLY A 259 -4.84 -19.10 -11.67
CA GLY A 259 -5.22 -20.45 -12.06
C GLY A 259 -4.18 -21.47 -11.64
N GLU A 260 -4.39 -22.74 -12.02
CA GLU A 260 -3.45 -23.83 -11.73
C GLU A 260 -2.07 -23.60 -12.35
N ARG A 261 -2.01 -22.95 -13.52
CA ARG A 261 -0.76 -22.56 -14.19
C ARG A 261 0.05 -21.58 -13.34
N GLU A 262 -0.60 -20.57 -12.77
CA GLU A 262 0.02 -19.62 -11.84
C GLU A 262 0.51 -20.32 -10.57
N LEU A 263 -0.26 -21.27 -10.01
CA LEU A 263 0.16 -22.03 -8.84
C LEU A 263 1.42 -22.88 -9.12
N ALA A 264 1.48 -23.54 -10.27
CA ALA A 264 2.68 -24.28 -10.68
C ALA A 264 3.90 -23.35 -10.88
N TRP A 265 3.66 -22.15 -11.42
CA TRP A 265 4.71 -21.14 -11.53
C TRP A 265 5.18 -20.64 -10.15
N ILE A 266 4.26 -20.41 -9.21
CA ILE A 266 4.57 -19.99 -7.83
C ILE A 266 5.47 -21.03 -7.17
N ASP A 267 5.13 -22.31 -7.28
CA ASP A 267 5.94 -23.40 -6.74
C ASP A 267 7.40 -23.36 -7.22
N SER A 268 7.58 -23.20 -8.54
CA SER A 268 8.91 -23.18 -9.16
C SER A 268 9.74 -21.94 -8.84
N ASN A 269 9.10 -20.80 -8.54
CA ASN A 269 9.80 -19.50 -8.42
C ASN A 269 9.91 -18.98 -6.98
N TRP A 270 9.04 -19.41 -6.06
CA TRP A 270 9.03 -18.96 -4.66
C TRP A 270 9.31 -20.12 -3.71
N PRO A 271 10.55 -20.64 -3.69
CA PRO A 271 10.89 -21.84 -2.92
C PRO A 271 10.70 -21.67 -1.41
N LYS A 272 10.77 -20.43 -0.90
CA LYS A 272 10.62 -20.14 0.54
C LYS A 272 9.18 -19.87 0.97
N LEU A 273 8.20 -19.92 0.07
CA LEU A 273 6.82 -19.66 0.41
C LEU A 273 6.31 -20.72 1.39
N THR A 274 5.86 -20.26 2.56
CA THR A 274 5.30 -21.11 3.63
C THR A 274 3.88 -20.70 4.01
N VAL A 275 3.46 -19.47 3.72
CA VAL A 275 2.11 -18.97 4.04
C VAL A 275 1.45 -18.36 2.81
N MET A 276 0.19 -18.73 2.56
CA MET A 276 -0.60 -18.21 1.46
C MET A 276 -1.98 -17.76 1.94
N HIS A 277 -2.28 -16.47 1.81
CA HIS A 277 -3.59 -15.88 2.13
C HIS A 277 -4.43 -15.71 0.87
N GLY A 278 -5.74 -15.90 0.99
CA GLY A 278 -6.70 -15.84 -0.13
C GLY A 278 -7.19 -17.22 -0.61
N LEU A 279 -6.67 -18.32 -0.04
CA LEU A 279 -7.09 -19.70 -0.33
C LEU A 279 -7.60 -20.46 0.92
N GLN A 280 -7.83 -19.77 2.04
CA GLN A 280 -8.30 -20.38 3.28
C GLN A 280 -9.74 -20.92 3.18
N ASP A 281 -10.13 -21.75 4.14
CA ASP A 281 -11.53 -22.14 4.31
C ASP A 281 -12.36 -20.93 4.74
N GLU A 282 -13.57 -20.85 4.19
CA GLU A 282 -14.55 -19.88 4.66
C GLU A 282 -15.02 -20.30 6.06
N THR A 283 -14.60 -19.55 7.07
CA THR A 283 -15.04 -19.78 8.46
C THR A 283 -16.44 -19.22 8.73
N ILE A 284 -17.01 -18.48 7.77
CA ILE A 284 -18.33 -17.86 7.92
C ILE A 284 -19.40 -18.91 7.60
N LYS A 285 -20.05 -19.44 8.65
CA LYS A 285 -21.06 -20.51 8.60
C LYS A 285 -22.25 -20.30 7.64
N LYS A 286 -22.39 -19.14 7.00
CA LYS A 286 -23.55 -18.77 6.17
C LYS A 286 -23.21 -18.48 4.71
N SER A 287 -21.94 -18.48 4.30
CA SER A 287 -21.59 -18.26 2.89
C SER A 287 -21.54 -19.57 2.12
N THR A 288 -22.07 -19.57 0.90
CA THR A 288 -21.84 -20.64 -0.06
C THR A 288 -20.34 -20.70 -0.36
N PRO A 289 -19.68 -21.86 -0.17
CA PRO A 289 -18.27 -22.00 -0.46
C PRO A 289 -17.96 -21.60 -1.91
N ASP A 290 -16.94 -20.78 -2.11
CA ASP A 290 -16.41 -20.48 -3.43
C ASP A 290 -15.73 -21.74 -4.02
N GLU A 291 -16.43 -22.41 -4.94
CA GLU A 291 -15.95 -23.63 -5.60
C GLU A 291 -14.60 -23.43 -6.29
N ARG A 292 -14.36 -22.25 -6.87
CA ARG A 292 -13.08 -21.93 -7.52
C ARG A 292 -11.98 -21.87 -6.48
N ARG A 293 -12.20 -21.20 -5.34
CA ARG A 293 -11.21 -21.13 -4.25
C ARG A 293 -10.91 -22.51 -3.68
N VAL A 294 -11.93 -23.34 -3.45
CA VAL A 294 -11.77 -24.72 -2.98
C VAL A 294 -10.92 -25.54 -3.95
N ARG A 295 -11.18 -25.43 -5.26
CA ARG A 295 -10.39 -26.11 -6.30
C ARG A 295 -8.93 -25.65 -6.29
N LEU A 296 -8.69 -24.33 -6.27
CA LEU A 296 -7.32 -23.77 -6.26
C LEU A 296 -6.55 -24.17 -5.00
N ARG A 297 -7.21 -24.17 -3.83
CA ARG A 297 -6.60 -24.65 -2.59
C ARG A 297 -6.21 -26.12 -2.73
N LYS A 298 -7.12 -26.97 -3.21
CA LYS A 298 -6.83 -28.40 -3.42
C LYS A 298 -5.65 -28.60 -4.36
N ALA A 299 -5.57 -27.84 -5.45
CA ALA A 299 -4.43 -27.85 -6.37
C ALA A 299 -3.14 -27.42 -5.67
N MET A 300 -3.16 -26.33 -4.90
CA MET A 300 -1.98 -25.84 -4.19
C MET A 300 -1.49 -26.84 -3.14
N VAL A 301 -2.39 -27.44 -2.35
CA VAL A 301 -2.04 -28.48 -1.37
C VAL A 301 -1.45 -29.72 -2.02
N ALA A 302 -1.89 -30.07 -3.24
CA ALA A 302 -1.31 -31.19 -3.99
C ALA A 302 0.12 -30.91 -4.46
N ILE A 303 0.45 -29.66 -4.78
CA ILE A 303 1.79 -29.25 -5.23
C ILE A 303 2.72 -29.00 -4.02
N ARG A 304 2.21 -28.33 -2.98
CA ARG A 304 2.95 -27.83 -1.81
C ARG A 304 2.17 -28.04 -0.50
N PRO A 305 2.13 -29.27 0.03
CA PRO A 305 1.34 -29.61 1.22
C PRO A 305 1.81 -28.90 2.50
N GLU A 306 3.02 -28.39 2.54
CA GLU A 306 3.59 -27.65 3.67
C GLU A 306 3.15 -26.19 3.76
N ILE A 307 2.52 -25.64 2.70
CA ILE A 307 2.05 -24.25 2.70
C ILE A 307 0.79 -24.12 3.55
N GLN A 308 0.83 -23.17 4.49
CA GLN A 308 -0.28 -22.85 5.36
C GLN A 308 -1.25 -21.89 4.67
N HIS A 309 -2.51 -22.30 4.56
CA HIS A 309 -3.60 -21.49 4.01
C HIS A 309 -4.34 -20.77 5.14
N LEU A 310 -3.78 -19.65 5.59
CA LEU A 310 -4.32 -18.89 6.72
C LEU A 310 -5.20 -17.74 6.22
N ALA A 311 -6.27 -17.44 6.96
CA ALA A 311 -6.89 -16.12 6.85
C ALA A 311 -5.84 -15.06 7.20
N ALA A 312 -5.85 -13.93 6.52
CA ALA A 312 -4.95 -12.87 6.91
C ALA A 312 -5.33 -12.37 8.33
N PRO A 313 -4.33 -11.95 9.13
CA PRO A 313 -4.53 -11.64 10.53
C PRO A 313 -5.47 -10.44 10.63
N ARG A 314 -6.62 -10.64 11.27
CA ARG A 314 -7.52 -9.54 11.59
C ARG A 314 -6.82 -8.62 12.57
N THR A 315 -6.48 -7.41 12.14
CA THR A 315 -6.10 -6.35 13.07
C THR A 315 -7.34 -6.03 13.89
N ILE A 316 -7.34 -6.40 15.17
CA ILE A 316 -8.36 -5.96 16.11
C ILE A 316 -7.98 -4.52 16.46
N VAL A 317 -8.71 -3.57 15.90
CA VAL A 317 -8.62 -2.14 16.24
C VAL A 317 -9.50 -1.85 17.45
#